data_AF-A0A3M0GWE8-F1
#
_entry.id   AF-A0A3M0GWE8-F1
#
_cell.length_a   1.000
_cell.length_b   1.000
_cell.length_c   1.000
_cell.angle_alpha   90.00
_cell.angle_beta   90.00
_cell.angle_gamma   90.00
#
_symmetry.space_group_name_H-M   'P 1'
#
loop_
_entity.id
_entity.type
_entity.pdbx_description
1 polymer ?
#
loop_
_entity_poly.entity_id
_entity_poly.type
_entity_poly.pdbx_seq_one_letter_code
_entity_poly.pdbx_strand_id
1 'polypeptide(L)'
;MGKKTKDLWTADPRDVLRAGEGFDLAALDRSDSPGWEGGKKKAKKLMATRASLLSELQERLFAEGRTGGERAVLCIIQGLDTAGKGGIVRHVMGLVDPQGVALRSFGVPTEEERKHHYLWRIRKALPPAGRIGVFDRSHYEDVLVVRVDRLVPEEEWQKRYEEINKFEADLVNNGIIVLKFALMVSHAEQGLRLMERLDRSDKHWKYTTSDLETRSKWPEFQTAYQAVFEKTSTEHAPWYVLPADHKWYARLAVTEILTRTLSEMKLAFPKAEWDVTEQRRMLAETMSTETLAKSLEETRDNVESAMAESIEVRHEVAAMPGVDPQTAQRMAIASKAAWTAELDSAIAQKRQLLADRPDYTG
;
A
#
# COMPACT_ATOMS: atom_id res chain seq x y z
N MET A 1 21.16 2.09 -21.75
CA MET A 1 21.44 0.95 -20.85
C MET A 1 21.42 1.44 -19.40
N GLY A 2 20.26 1.41 -18.75
CA GLY A 2 20.15 1.75 -17.33
C GLY A 2 20.85 0.69 -16.48
N LYS A 3 21.74 1.09 -15.58
CA LYS A 3 22.38 0.19 -14.61
C LYS A 3 21.28 -0.52 -13.83
N LYS A 4 21.15 -1.85 -13.99
CA LYS A 4 20.33 -2.70 -13.12
C LYS A 4 20.70 -2.38 -11.68
N THR A 5 19.80 -1.75 -10.94
CA THR A 5 20.01 -1.54 -9.51
C THR A 5 19.86 -2.91 -8.88
N LYS A 6 20.98 -3.54 -8.47
CA LYS A 6 20.97 -4.79 -7.71
C LYS A 6 19.99 -4.61 -6.55
N ASP A 7 19.04 -5.52 -6.36
CA ASP A 7 18.20 -5.50 -5.17
C ASP A 7 19.11 -5.60 -3.94
N LEU A 8 18.93 -4.69 -3.00
CA LEU A 8 19.75 -4.56 -1.79
C LEU A 8 19.05 -5.15 -0.57
N TRP A 9 17.84 -5.70 -0.78
CA TRP A 9 17.24 -6.64 0.14
C TRP A 9 17.98 -7.98 0.07
N THR A 10 18.49 -8.46 1.20
CA THR A 10 19.18 -9.75 1.29
C THR A 10 18.21 -10.92 1.37
N ALA A 11 16.96 -10.67 1.75
CA ALA A 11 15.83 -11.59 1.75
C ALA A 11 14.51 -10.80 1.59
N ASP A 12 13.38 -11.49 1.39
CA ASP A 12 12.10 -10.81 1.32
C ASP A 12 11.78 -10.12 2.66
N PRO A 13 11.48 -8.80 2.68
CA PRO A 13 11.14 -8.12 3.92
C PRO A 13 9.93 -8.73 4.64
N ARG A 14 9.05 -9.43 3.93
CA ARG A 14 7.92 -10.15 4.53
C ARG A 14 8.37 -11.35 5.36
N ASP A 15 9.49 -11.98 5.01
CA ASP A 15 10.03 -13.09 5.80
C ASP A 15 10.84 -12.55 6.98
N VAL A 16 11.70 -11.57 6.73
CA VAL A 16 12.64 -11.04 7.73
C VAL A 16 11.92 -10.26 8.84
N LEU A 17 10.84 -9.55 8.52
CA LEU A 17 10.14 -8.69 9.47
C LEU A 17 8.92 -9.34 10.10
N ARG A 18 8.56 -10.57 9.71
CA ARG A 18 7.40 -11.24 10.26
C ARG A 18 7.61 -11.61 11.73
N ALA A 19 6.64 -11.29 12.56
CA ALA A 19 6.53 -11.90 13.88
C ALA A 19 6.08 -13.36 13.70
N GLY A 20 7.06 -14.25 13.57
CA GLY A 20 6.84 -15.69 13.49
C GLY A 20 6.72 -16.35 14.87
N GLU A 21 6.68 -17.68 14.87
CA GLU A 21 6.72 -18.47 16.09
C GLU A 21 8.00 -18.16 16.89
N GLY A 22 7.85 -17.91 18.19
CA GLY A 22 8.97 -17.57 19.08
C GLY A 22 9.54 -16.16 18.92
N PHE A 23 8.87 -15.26 18.17
CA PHE A 23 9.28 -13.85 18.08
C PHE A 23 9.38 -13.21 19.48
N ASP A 24 10.49 -12.51 19.76
CA ASP A 24 10.71 -11.79 21.02
C ASP A 24 10.93 -10.29 20.77
N LEU A 25 9.96 -9.47 21.18
CA LEU A 25 10.02 -8.02 21.07
C LEU A 25 11.12 -7.39 21.94
N ALA A 26 11.54 -8.05 23.03
CA ALA A 26 12.61 -7.55 23.88
C ALA A 26 13.97 -7.64 23.16
N ALA A 27 14.18 -8.69 22.35
CA ALA A 27 15.38 -8.91 21.55
C ALA A 27 15.47 -8.01 20.29
N LEU A 28 14.38 -7.35 19.90
CA LEU A 28 14.35 -6.49 18.70
C LEU A 28 15.26 -5.26 18.84
N ASP A 29 16.31 -5.17 18.02
CA ASP A 29 17.04 -3.93 17.82
C ASP A 29 16.19 -2.95 16.98
N ARG A 30 15.74 -1.87 17.62
CA ARG A 30 14.82 -0.88 17.03
C ARG A 30 15.54 0.14 16.16
N SER A 31 16.87 0.13 16.15
CA SER A 31 17.75 0.98 15.33
C SER A 31 18.29 0.28 14.09
N ASP A 32 18.15 -1.05 14.00
CA ASP A 32 18.64 -1.83 12.87
C ASP A 32 17.79 -1.62 11.59
N SER A 33 18.28 -2.16 10.46
CA SER A 33 17.57 -2.30 9.20
C SER A 33 17.59 -3.74 8.69
N PRO A 34 16.90 -4.70 9.35
CA PRO A 34 16.95 -6.12 9.02
C PRO A 34 16.68 -6.39 7.54
N GLY A 35 17.52 -7.20 6.90
CA GLY A 35 17.37 -7.54 5.49
C GLY A 35 17.78 -6.43 4.51
N TRP A 36 18.17 -5.23 4.96
CA TRP A 36 18.55 -4.11 4.08
C TRP A 36 20.00 -3.66 4.28
N GLU A 37 20.84 -3.86 3.25
CA GLU A 37 22.28 -3.49 3.29
C GLU A 37 22.57 -2.16 2.58
N GLY A 38 21.55 -1.50 2.01
CA GLY A 38 21.75 -0.33 1.16
C GLY A 38 21.96 0.99 1.90
N GLY A 39 21.67 1.05 3.19
CA GLY A 39 21.61 2.27 4.00
C GLY A 39 20.59 3.31 3.49
N LYS A 40 20.54 4.48 4.14
CA LYS A 40 19.53 5.52 3.93
C LYS A 40 19.50 6.10 2.51
N LYS A 41 20.65 6.36 1.88
CA LYS A 41 20.72 7.00 0.56
C LYS A 41 20.13 6.10 -0.53
N LYS A 42 20.49 4.81 -0.52
CA LYS A 42 19.96 3.85 -1.48
C LYS A 42 18.50 3.50 -1.19
N ALA A 43 18.08 3.53 0.09
CA ALA A 43 16.67 3.32 0.47
C ALA A 43 15.76 4.38 -0.16
N LYS A 44 16.14 5.67 -0.05
CA LYS A 44 15.41 6.76 -0.70
C LYS A 44 15.34 6.61 -2.22
N LYS A 45 16.44 6.18 -2.84
CA LYS A 45 16.49 5.94 -4.28
C LYS A 45 15.55 4.80 -4.68
N LEU A 46 15.58 3.69 -3.94
CA LEU A 46 14.69 2.55 -4.20
C LEU A 46 13.22 2.95 -4.02
N MET A 47 12.88 3.68 -2.97
CA MET A 47 11.51 4.19 -2.80
C MET A 47 11.05 5.08 -3.96
N ALA A 48 11.92 5.93 -4.49
CA ALA A 48 11.59 6.76 -5.66
C ALA A 48 11.34 5.92 -6.91
N THR A 49 12.14 4.86 -7.11
CA THR A 49 11.92 3.86 -8.17
C THR A 49 10.59 3.13 -7.97
N ARG A 50 10.29 2.68 -6.75
CA ARG A 50 9.03 2.01 -6.40
C ARG A 50 7.79 2.88 -6.53
N ALA A 51 7.92 4.21 -6.56
CA ALA A 51 6.78 5.12 -6.65
C ALA A 51 5.95 4.87 -7.91
N SER A 52 6.58 4.82 -9.08
CA SER A 52 5.88 4.57 -10.35
C SER A 52 5.22 3.20 -10.39
N LEU A 53 5.93 2.16 -9.93
CA LEU A 53 5.40 0.80 -9.85
C LEU A 53 4.19 0.72 -8.91
N LEU A 54 4.30 1.30 -7.72
CA LEU A 54 3.22 1.27 -6.73
C LEU A 54 2.00 2.07 -7.22
N SER A 55 2.22 3.19 -7.90
CA SER A 55 1.15 4.01 -8.50
C SER A 55 0.38 3.21 -9.55
N GLU A 56 1.05 2.56 -10.50
CA GLU A 56 0.37 1.77 -11.53
C GLU A 56 -0.34 0.54 -10.95
N LEU A 57 0.28 -0.16 -9.99
CA LEU A 57 -0.37 -1.31 -9.33
C LEU A 57 -1.63 -0.88 -8.58
N GLN A 58 -1.58 0.26 -7.88
CA GLN A 58 -2.76 0.83 -7.24
C GLN A 58 -3.83 1.22 -8.26
N GLU A 59 -3.44 1.83 -9.38
CA GLU A 59 -4.38 2.19 -10.45
C GLU A 59 -5.09 0.96 -11.03
N ARG A 60 -4.36 -0.13 -11.27
CA ARG A 60 -4.96 -1.39 -11.73
C ARG A 60 -5.92 -1.98 -10.69
N LEU A 61 -5.56 -1.96 -9.40
CA LEU A 61 -6.47 -2.35 -8.32
C LEU A 61 -7.75 -1.50 -8.34
N PHE A 62 -7.61 -0.19 -8.53
CA PHE A 62 -8.74 0.74 -8.56
C PHE A 62 -9.63 0.52 -9.78
N ALA A 63 -9.05 0.34 -10.96
CA ALA A 63 -9.79 0.04 -12.19
C ALA A 63 -10.56 -1.28 -12.06
N GLU A 64 -9.96 -2.31 -11.46
CA GLU A 64 -10.63 -3.56 -11.16
C GLU A 64 -11.84 -3.36 -10.23
N GLY A 65 -11.69 -2.64 -9.11
CA GLY A 65 -12.83 -2.38 -8.21
C GLY A 65 -13.93 -1.53 -8.84
N ARG A 66 -13.59 -0.65 -9.78
CA ARG A 66 -14.57 0.15 -10.56
C ARG A 66 -15.33 -0.68 -11.59
N THR A 67 -14.83 -1.84 -11.96
CA THR A 67 -15.39 -2.73 -12.98
C THR A 67 -15.89 -4.05 -12.39
N GLY A 68 -16.26 -4.04 -11.10
CA GLY A 68 -16.93 -5.16 -10.44
C GLY A 68 -16.01 -6.15 -9.72
N GLY A 69 -14.70 -5.91 -9.68
CA GLY A 69 -13.81 -6.69 -8.83
C GLY A 69 -14.08 -6.45 -7.35
N GLU A 70 -13.81 -7.45 -6.52
CA GLU A 70 -14.13 -7.44 -5.08
C GLU A 70 -12.90 -7.22 -4.18
N ARG A 71 -11.70 -7.24 -4.77
CA ARG A 71 -10.44 -7.27 -4.03
C ARG A 71 -10.06 -5.90 -3.47
N ALA A 72 -9.44 -5.91 -2.29
CA ALA A 72 -8.85 -4.72 -1.69
C ALA A 72 -7.59 -5.10 -0.88
N VAL A 73 -6.83 -4.08 -0.45
CA VAL A 73 -5.71 -4.26 0.49
C VAL A 73 -5.98 -3.39 1.70
N LEU A 74 -5.80 -3.94 2.91
CA LEU A 74 -5.90 -3.20 4.17
C LEU A 74 -4.56 -3.18 4.88
N CYS A 75 -3.95 -1.99 4.95
CA CYS A 75 -2.75 -1.70 5.72
C CYS A 75 -3.14 -1.23 7.13
N ILE A 76 -2.83 -2.03 8.15
CA ILE A 76 -3.00 -1.65 9.56
C ILE A 76 -1.66 -1.15 10.09
N ILE A 77 -1.61 0.10 10.55
CA ILE A 77 -0.38 0.72 11.07
C ILE A 77 -0.56 0.95 12.56
N GLN A 78 0.23 0.22 13.34
CA GLN A 78 0.28 0.32 14.79
C GLN A 78 1.66 0.75 15.30
N GLY A 79 1.69 1.24 16.53
CA GLY A 79 2.89 1.71 17.22
C GLY A 79 2.53 2.81 18.22
N LEU A 80 3.36 2.97 19.25
CA LEU A 80 3.17 4.04 20.25
C LEU A 80 3.21 5.43 19.61
N ASP A 81 2.75 6.43 20.36
CA ASP A 81 2.86 7.80 19.88
C ASP A 81 4.33 8.18 19.67
N THR A 82 4.54 8.99 18.63
CA THR A 82 5.84 9.28 17.98
C THR A 82 6.46 8.16 17.13
N ALA A 83 5.90 6.94 17.07
CA ALA A 83 6.47 5.84 16.29
C ALA A 83 6.62 6.12 14.78
N GLY A 84 5.81 7.04 14.25
CA GLY A 84 5.91 7.50 12.86
C GLY A 84 4.75 7.10 11.95
N LYS A 85 3.62 6.65 12.52
CA LYS A 85 2.41 6.22 11.79
C LYS A 85 1.96 7.22 10.71
N GLY A 86 1.67 8.47 11.09
CA GLY A 86 1.33 9.52 10.12
C GLY A 86 2.45 9.87 9.12
N GLY A 87 3.70 9.52 9.43
CA GLY A 87 4.82 9.62 8.48
C GLY A 87 4.78 8.52 7.42
N ILE A 88 4.37 7.30 7.78
CA ILE A 88 4.13 6.22 6.81
C ILE A 88 2.97 6.61 5.89
N VAL A 89 1.84 7.05 6.45
CA VAL A 89 0.68 7.51 5.66
C VAL A 89 1.12 8.59 4.66
N ARG A 90 1.79 9.65 5.13
CA ARG A 90 2.21 10.75 4.26
C ARG A 90 3.19 10.33 3.15
N HIS A 91 4.15 9.46 3.45
CA HIS A 91 5.26 9.19 2.53
C HIS A 91 5.07 7.94 1.67
N VAL A 92 4.29 6.96 2.11
CA VAL A 92 4.03 5.74 1.35
C VAL A 92 2.72 5.87 0.59
N MET A 93 1.64 6.33 1.24
CA MET A 93 0.37 6.56 0.52
C MET A 93 0.43 7.80 -0.36
N GLY A 94 1.38 8.72 -0.10
CA GLY A 94 1.67 9.82 -1.02
C GLY A 94 2.37 9.40 -2.32
N LEU A 95 2.66 8.12 -2.52
CA LEU A 95 3.21 7.57 -3.77
C LEU A 95 2.12 7.12 -4.76
N VAL A 96 0.86 7.11 -4.35
CA VAL A 96 -0.27 6.61 -5.16
C VAL A 96 -1.37 7.67 -5.29
N ASP A 97 -2.35 7.43 -6.16
CA ASP A 97 -3.47 8.35 -6.32
C ASP A 97 -4.35 8.34 -5.05
N PRO A 98 -4.62 9.51 -4.44
CA PRO A 98 -5.43 9.60 -3.22
C PRO A 98 -6.86 9.04 -3.38
N GLN A 99 -7.43 9.01 -4.59
CA GLN A 99 -8.76 8.44 -4.85
C GLN A 99 -8.80 6.91 -4.64
N GLY A 100 -7.65 6.26 -4.83
CA GLY A 100 -7.45 4.84 -4.57
C GLY A 100 -7.17 4.49 -3.12
N VAL A 101 -7.06 5.47 -2.22
CA VAL A 101 -6.73 5.28 -0.81
C VAL A 101 -7.93 5.55 0.08
N ALA A 102 -8.20 4.63 1.01
CA ALA A 102 -9.22 4.79 2.04
C ALA A 102 -8.55 4.90 3.42
N LEU A 103 -8.18 6.12 3.81
CA LEU A 103 -7.55 6.39 5.11
C LEU A 103 -8.59 6.55 6.22
N ARG A 104 -8.43 5.79 7.30
CA ARG A 104 -9.14 5.99 8.57
C ARG A 104 -8.15 6.07 9.73
N SER A 105 -8.25 7.14 10.52
CA SER A 105 -7.54 7.26 11.79
C SER A 105 -8.49 6.98 12.94
N PHE A 106 -8.13 6.07 13.83
CA PHE A 106 -8.93 5.74 15.00
C PHE A 106 -8.39 6.47 16.23
N GLY A 107 -9.28 7.19 16.92
CA GLY A 107 -9.04 7.80 18.22
C GLY A 107 -9.83 7.13 19.33
N VAL A 108 -9.93 7.83 20.46
CA VAL A 108 -10.78 7.45 21.59
C VAL A 108 -12.22 7.22 21.10
N PRO A 109 -12.85 6.07 21.42
CA PRO A 109 -14.22 5.81 20.98
C PRO A 109 -15.22 6.87 21.42
N THR A 110 -16.11 7.28 20.51
CA THR A 110 -17.22 8.21 20.81
C THR A 110 -18.28 7.53 21.69
N GLU A 111 -19.22 8.31 22.23
CA GLU A 111 -20.32 7.75 23.03
C GLU A 111 -21.17 6.77 22.21
N GLU A 112 -21.41 7.06 20.92
CA GLU A 112 -22.11 6.15 20.01
C GLU A 112 -21.31 4.87 19.77
N GLU A 113 -20.02 5.00 19.47
CA GLU A 113 -19.16 3.83 19.22
C GLU A 113 -19.10 2.89 20.43
N ARG A 114 -19.14 3.42 21.66
CA ARG A 114 -19.16 2.63 22.91
C ARG A 114 -20.47 1.87 23.16
N LYS A 115 -21.56 2.26 22.49
CA LYS A 115 -22.85 1.54 22.57
C LYS A 115 -22.89 0.29 21.68
N HIS A 116 -21.86 0.10 20.85
CA HIS A 116 -21.72 -1.04 19.96
C HIS A 116 -20.51 -1.90 20.34
N HIS A 117 -20.45 -3.11 19.78
CA HIS A 117 -19.24 -3.93 19.82
C HIS A 117 -18.05 -3.17 19.21
N TYR A 118 -16.85 -3.29 19.76
CA TYR A 118 -15.68 -2.48 19.35
C TYR A 118 -15.34 -2.62 17.85
N LEU A 119 -15.56 -3.80 17.25
CA LEU A 119 -15.38 -4.03 15.81
C LEU A 119 -16.41 -3.30 14.91
N TRP A 120 -17.51 -2.78 15.44
CA TRP A 120 -18.54 -2.12 14.64
C TRP A 120 -18.01 -0.91 13.87
N ARG A 121 -17.27 -0.02 14.56
CA ARG A 121 -16.66 1.16 13.93
C ARG A 121 -15.56 0.79 12.93
N ILE A 122 -14.93 -0.36 13.15
CA ILE A 122 -13.85 -0.90 12.33
C ILE A 122 -14.42 -1.43 11.02
N ARG A 123 -15.50 -2.22 11.10
CA ARG A 123 -16.24 -2.74 9.93
C ARG A 123 -16.77 -1.61 9.03
N LYS A 124 -17.29 -0.55 9.63
CA LYS A 124 -17.76 0.64 8.89
C LYS A 124 -16.67 1.36 8.10
N ALA A 125 -15.41 1.18 8.47
CA ALA A 125 -14.28 1.87 7.86
C ALA A 125 -13.47 1.01 6.89
N LEU A 126 -13.87 -0.26 6.68
CA LEU A 126 -13.18 -1.16 5.76
C LEU A 126 -13.07 -0.55 4.36
N PRO A 127 -11.94 -0.77 3.65
CA PRO A 127 -11.80 -0.26 2.30
C PRO A 127 -12.84 -0.92 1.40
N PRO A 128 -13.56 -0.14 0.57
CA PRO A 128 -14.30 -0.71 -0.53
C PRO A 128 -13.36 -1.38 -1.53
N ALA A 129 -13.91 -2.25 -2.38
CA ALA A 129 -13.17 -2.90 -3.44
C ALA A 129 -12.39 -1.90 -4.33
N GLY A 130 -11.23 -2.35 -4.79
CA GLY A 130 -10.29 -1.58 -5.58
C GLY A 130 -9.49 -0.52 -4.82
N ARG A 131 -9.56 -0.47 -3.49
CA ARG A 131 -8.81 0.51 -2.68
C ARG A 131 -7.74 -0.11 -1.80
N ILE A 132 -6.73 0.71 -1.52
CA ILE A 132 -5.79 0.49 -0.42
C ILE A 132 -6.37 1.19 0.81
N GLY A 133 -6.93 0.41 1.73
CA GLY A 133 -7.33 0.85 3.06
C GLY A 133 -6.14 1.08 3.96
N VAL A 134 -6.17 2.14 4.75
CA VAL A 134 -5.09 2.46 5.69
C VAL A 134 -5.69 2.80 7.03
N PHE A 135 -5.42 1.98 8.02
CA PHE A 135 -5.82 2.18 9.41
C PHE A 135 -4.63 2.75 10.19
N ASP A 136 -4.69 4.04 10.54
CA ASP A 136 -3.79 4.65 11.53
C ASP A 136 -4.38 4.44 12.92
N ARG A 137 -3.78 3.52 13.67
CA ARG A 137 -4.43 2.74 14.75
C ARG A 137 -5.58 1.88 14.20
N SER A 138 -6.13 0.98 15.00
CA SER A 138 -7.10 -0.03 14.53
C SER A 138 -7.84 -0.71 15.69
N HIS A 139 -8.53 -1.83 15.42
CA HIS A 139 -9.11 -2.72 16.44
C HIS A 139 -8.10 -3.26 17.44
N TYR A 140 -6.79 -3.15 17.19
CA TYR A 140 -5.78 -3.54 18.17
C TYR A 140 -5.71 -2.60 19.38
N GLU A 141 -6.23 -1.36 19.29
CA GLU A 141 -6.34 -0.49 20.47
C GLU A 141 -7.14 -1.15 21.60
N ASP A 142 -8.13 -1.97 21.23
CA ASP A 142 -9.01 -2.70 22.13
C ASP A 142 -8.36 -3.88 22.88
N VAL A 143 -7.09 -4.18 22.57
CA VAL A 143 -6.23 -5.13 23.30
C VAL A 143 -4.85 -4.53 23.66
N LEU A 144 -4.66 -3.24 23.39
CA LEU A 144 -3.47 -2.45 23.74
C LEU A 144 -3.81 -1.47 24.86
N VAL A 145 -4.32 -0.28 24.53
CA VAL A 145 -4.64 0.74 25.55
C VAL A 145 -5.73 0.26 26.51
N VAL A 146 -6.73 -0.48 26.02
CA VAL A 146 -7.77 -1.09 26.87
C VAL A 146 -7.17 -2.02 27.92
N ARG A 147 -6.16 -2.80 27.54
CA ARG A 147 -5.45 -3.70 28.45
C ARG A 147 -4.56 -2.93 29.43
N VAL A 148 -3.72 -2.02 28.93
CA VAL A 148 -2.74 -1.29 29.75
C VAL A 148 -3.42 -0.37 30.76
N ASP A 149 -4.49 0.32 30.35
CA ASP A 149 -5.24 1.24 31.20
C ASP A 149 -6.40 0.56 31.94
N ARG A 150 -6.56 -0.77 31.78
CA ARG A 150 -7.57 -1.59 32.47
C ARG A 150 -8.99 -1.04 32.28
N LEU A 151 -9.32 -0.65 31.05
CA LEU A 151 -10.60 -0.01 30.73
C LEU A 151 -11.78 -0.98 30.77
N VAL A 152 -11.50 -2.28 30.69
CA VAL A 152 -12.44 -3.39 30.87
C VAL A 152 -11.75 -4.53 31.64
N PRO A 153 -12.50 -5.46 32.26
CA PRO A 153 -11.92 -6.64 32.91
C PRO A 153 -11.05 -7.47 31.98
N GLU A 154 -10.04 -8.14 32.53
CA GLU A 154 -9.09 -8.96 31.76
C GLU A 154 -9.77 -10.03 30.91
N GLU A 155 -10.75 -10.72 31.48
CA GLU A 155 -11.53 -11.74 30.79
C GLU A 155 -12.27 -11.21 29.55
N GLU A 156 -12.55 -9.91 29.48
CA GLU A 156 -13.22 -9.29 28.34
C GLU A 156 -12.23 -9.01 27.21
N TRP A 157 -11.12 -8.32 27.46
CA TRP A 157 -10.16 -8.02 26.39
C TRP A 157 -9.36 -9.24 25.95
N GLN A 158 -9.19 -10.25 26.80
CA GLN A 158 -8.47 -11.47 26.43
C GLN A 158 -9.18 -12.26 25.33
N LYS A 159 -10.52 -12.30 25.33
CA LYS A 159 -11.34 -12.95 24.30
C LYS A 159 -11.21 -12.26 22.93
N ARG A 160 -10.93 -10.95 22.94
CA ARG A 160 -10.83 -10.14 21.72
C ARG A 160 -9.71 -10.60 20.78
N TYR A 161 -8.67 -11.29 21.26
CA TYR A 161 -7.64 -11.84 20.38
C TYR A 161 -8.21 -12.88 19.40
N GLU A 162 -9.07 -13.78 19.87
CA GLU A 162 -9.74 -14.78 19.02
C GLU A 162 -10.75 -14.12 18.07
N GLU A 163 -11.50 -13.13 18.58
CA GLU A 163 -12.44 -12.34 17.77
C GLU A 163 -11.74 -11.57 16.65
N ILE A 164 -10.56 -10.99 16.93
CA ILE A 164 -9.71 -10.31 15.95
C ILE A 164 -9.24 -11.28 14.87
N ASN A 165 -8.73 -12.46 15.26
CA ASN A 165 -8.29 -13.47 14.30
C ASN A 165 -9.43 -13.93 13.40
N LYS A 166 -10.61 -14.18 13.98
CA LYS A 166 -11.80 -14.54 13.20
C LYS A 166 -12.22 -13.41 12.26
N PHE A 167 -12.23 -12.17 12.76
CA PHE A 167 -12.54 -11.00 11.94
C PHE A 167 -11.57 -10.86 10.76
N GLU A 168 -10.26 -10.96 10.98
CA GLU A 168 -9.26 -10.84 9.91
C GLU A 168 -9.30 -12.00 8.93
N ALA A 169 -9.56 -13.23 9.39
CA ALA A 169 -9.81 -14.37 8.52
C ALA A 169 -11.03 -14.14 7.62
N ASP A 170 -12.14 -13.61 8.17
CA ASP A 170 -13.32 -13.24 7.39
C ASP A 170 -12.99 -12.17 6.33
N LEU A 171 -12.14 -11.19 6.64
CA LEU A 171 -11.71 -10.17 5.66
C LEU A 171 -10.94 -10.81 4.49
N VAL A 172 -9.98 -11.67 4.80
CA VAL A 172 -9.16 -12.36 3.78
C VAL A 172 -10.01 -13.27 2.90
N ASN A 173 -10.94 -14.01 3.50
CA ASN A 173 -11.88 -14.86 2.76
C ASN A 173 -12.79 -14.05 1.81
N ASN A 174 -13.03 -12.77 2.12
CA ASN A 174 -13.81 -11.85 1.29
C ASN A 174 -12.94 -10.98 0.36
N GLY A 175 -11.70 -11.39 0.08
CA GLY A 175 -10.85 -10.74 -0.92
C GLY A 175 -10.08 -9.52 -0.42
N ILE A 176 -10.04 -9.24 0.88
CA ILE A 176 -9.23 -8.17 1.46
C ILE A 176 -7.90 -8.74 1.98
N ILE A 177 -6.79 -8.40 1.33
CA ILE A 177 -5.46 -8.76 1.85
C ILE A 177 -5.14 -7.86 3.05
N VAL A 178 -4.81 -8.45 4.20
CA VAL A 178 -4.52 -7.71 5.43
C VAL A 178 -3.00 -7.67 5.67
N LEU A 179 -2.42 -6.46 5.69
CA LEU A 179 -1.02 -6.22 5.99
C LEU A 179 -0.91 -5.42 7.29
N LYS A 180 -0.31 -6.01 8.33
CA LYS A 180 -0.21 -5.39 9.66
C LYS A 180 1.22 -4.96 9.94
N PHE A 181 1.42 -3.68 10.19
CA PHE A 181 2.72 -3.06 10.40
C PHE A 181 2.81 -2.49 11.81
N ALA A 182 3.74 -3.02 12.61
CA ALA A 182 4.01 -2.54 13.96
C ALA A 182 5.31 -1.73 13.95
N LEU A 183 5.20 -0.40 14.07
CA LEU A 183 6.34 0.51 14.12
C LEU A 183 6.91 0.55 15.54
N MET A 184 8.03 -0.15 15.77
CA MET A 184 8.66 -0.26 17.08
C MET A 184 9.81 0.74 17.21
N VAL A 185 9.57 1.83 17.92
CA VAL A 185 10.63 2.77 18.33
C VAL A 185 11.18 2.39 19.69
N SER A 186 12.44 2.72 19.96
CA SER A 186 13.06 2.55 21.28
C SER A 186 12.52 3.58 22.26
N HIS A 187 12.60 3.26 23.55
CA HIS A 187 12.24 4.21 24.61
C HIS A 187 13.11 5.48 24.51
N ALA A 188 14.38 5.36 24.11
CA ALA A 188 15.27 6.49 23.89
C ALA A 188 14.79 7.37 22.73
N GLU A 189 14.56 6.78 21.55
CA GLU A 189 14.10 7.53 20.37
C GLU A 189 12.73 8.19 20.59
N GLN A 190 11.80 7.50 21.25
CA GLN A 190 10.51 8.10 21.59
C GLN A 190 10.70 9.39 22.41
N GLY A 191 11.62 9.39 23.38
CA GLY A 191 11.95 10.55 24.20
C GLY A 191 12.52 11.69 23.36
N LEU A 192 13.47 11.39 22.47
CA LEU A 192 14.04 12.38 21.54
C LEU A 192 12.96 13.03 20.65
N ARG A 193 12.01 12.22 20.14
CA ARG A 193 10.92 12.72 19.30
C ARG A 193 9.90 13.57 20.08
N LEU A 194 9.65 13.25 21.34
CA LEU A 194 8.80 14.06 22.21
C LEU A 194 9.46 15.41 22.52
N MET A 195 10.76 15.42 22.85
CA MET A 195 11.52 16.65 23.03
C MET A 195 11.51 17.50 21.76
N GLU A 196 11.76 16.91 20.58
CA GLU A 196 11.70 17.63 19.29
C GLU A 196 10.31 18.28 19.07
N ARG A 197 9.22 17.65 19.50
CA ARG A 197 7.87 18.23 19.38
C ARG A 197 7.67 19.43 20.30
N LEU A 198 8.24 19.41 21.51
CA LEU A 198 8.19 20.53 22.45
C LEU A 198 9.04 21.71 21.98
N ASP A 199 10.20 21.44 21.38
CA ASP A 199 11.11 22.45 20.84
C ASP A 199 10.56 23.15 19.58
N ARG A 200 9.59 22.53 18.91
CA ARG A 200 9.04 22.99 17.63
C ARG A 200 7.61 23.50 17.76
N SER A 201 7.43 24.82 17.70
CA SER A 201 6.10 25.46 17.72
C SER A 201 5.14 24.92 16.64
N ASP A 202 5.65 24.57 15.45
CA ASP A 202 4.87 23.96 14.36
C ASP A 202 4.43 22.51 14.63
N LYS A 203 4.83 21.95 15.78
CA LYS A 203 4.54 20.58 16.23
C LYS A 203 3.82 20.51 17.58
N HIS A 204 3.60 21.62 18.28
CA HIS A 204 2.89 21.64 19.56
C HIS A 204 1.51 20.99 19.48
N TRP A 205 0.77 21.20 18.38
CA TRP A 205 -0.52 20.56 18.15
C TRP A 205 -0.48 19.02 18.07
N LYS A 206 0.71 18.42 17.90
CA LYS A 206 0.92 16.96 17.90
C LYS A 206 1.31 16.41 19.25
N TYR A 207 1.54 17.26 20.24
CA TYR A 207 1.93 16.85 21.59
C TYR A 207 0.69 16.89 22.49
N THR A 208 0.56 15.87 23.33
CA THR A 208 -0.48 15.79 24.37
C THR A 208 0.17 15.47 25.71
N THR A 209 -0.39 15.96 26.81
CA THR A 209 0.15 15.66 28.15
C THR A 209 0.11 14.16 28.47
N SER A 210 -0.86 13.44 27.92
CA SER A 210 -0.98 11.97 28.00
C SER A 210 0.17 11.20 27.33
N ASP A 211 0.98 11.84 26.47
CA ASP A 211 2.17 11.21 25.89
C ASP A 211 3.17 10.78 26.99
N LEU A 212 3.27 11.55 28.09
CA LEU A 212 4.14 11.21 29.23
C LEU A 212 3.59 10.05 30.06
N GLU A 213 2.27 9.99 30.25
CA GLU A 213 1.61 8.87 30.95
C GLU A 213 1.75 7.57 30.15
N THR A 214 1.58 7.64 28.82
CA THR A 214 1.81 6.49 27.94
C THR A 214 3.26 6.04 28.01
N ARG A 215 4.21 6.98 28.05
CA ARG A 215 5.64 6.71 28.17
C ARG A 215 6.02 6.08 29.52
N SER A 216 5.38 6.47 30.63
CA SER A 216 5.69 5.87 31.94
C SER A 216 5.24 4.40 32.03
N LYS A 217 4.23 4.01 31.24
CA LYS A 217 3.72 2.63 31.12
C LYS A 217 4.43 1.82 30.03
N TRP A 218 5.68 2.16 29.71
CA TRP A 218 6.42 1.51 28.62
C TRP A 218 6.49 -0.02 28.76
N PRO A 219 6.86 -0.60 29.92
CA PRO A 219 6.94 -2.06 30.08
C PRO A 219 5.60 -2.77 29.83
N GLU A 220 4.50 -2.17 30.27
CA GLU A 220 3.14 -2.70 30.08
C GLU A 220 2.76 -2.71 28.59
N PHE A 221 3.07 -1.63 27.86
CA PHE A 221 2.87 -1.59 26.41
C PHE A 221 3.76 -2.60 25.67
N GLN A 222 5.02 -2.80 26.06
CA GLN A 222 5.86 -3.84 25.45
C GLN A 222 5.23 -5.23 25.64
N THR A 223 4.75 -5.52 26.84
CA THR A 223 4.07 -6.79 27.15
C THR A 223 2.77 -6.95 26.35
N ALA A 224 2.00 -5.87 26.18
CA ALA A 224 0.77 -5.89 25.39
C ALA A 224 1.05 -6.13 23.90
N TYR A 225 2.05 -5.46 23.32
CA TYR A 225 2.46 -5.67 21.93
C TYR A 225 3.00 -7.08 21.69
N GLN A 226 3.83 -7.62 22.59
CA GLN A 226 4.32 -8.99 22.51
C GLN A 226 3.14 -9.98 22.39
N ALA A 227 2.14 -9.85 23.26
CA ALA A 227 0.96 -10.70 23.21
C ALA A 227 0.11 -10.50 21.94
N VAL A 228 0.03 -9.28 21.40
CA VAL A 228 -0.61 -9.03 20.09
C VAL A 228 0.09 -9.83 19.00
N PHE A 229 1.42 -9.81 18.94
CA PHE A 229 2.18 -10.53 17.92
C PHE A 229 2.00 -12.05 18.05
N GLU A 230 2.19 -12.59 19.26
CA GLU A 230 2.03 -14.02 19.53
C GLU A 230 0.63 -14.54 19.21
N LYS A 231 -0.41 -13.77 19.57
CA LYS A 231 -1.80 -14.26 19.48
C LYS A 231 -2.46 -13.97 18.14
N THR A 232 -1.94 -13.02 17.36
CA THR A 232 -2.64 -12.55 16.15
C THR A 232 -1.78 -12.49 14.89
N SER A 233 -0.50 -12.83 14.93
CA SER A 233 0.30 -12.99 13.71
C SER A 233 -0.02 -14.34 13.06
N THR A 234 -0.98 -14.36 12.15
CA THR A 234 -1.41 -15.59 11.46
C THR A 234 -0.74 -15.72 10.08
N GLU A 235 -1.01 -16.81 9.37
CA GLU A 235 -0.57 -16.98 7.98
C GLU A 235 -1.27 -16.04 7.00
N HIS A 236 -2.58 -15.90 7.14
CA HIS A 236 -3.41 -15.08 6.26
C HIS A 236 -3.39 -13.59 6.63
N ALA A 237 -3.05 -13.24 7.87
CA ALA A 237 -2.89 -11.87 8.34
C ALA A 237 -1.64 -11.77 9.24
N PRO A 238 -0.43 -11.73 8.65
CA PRO A 238 0.80 -11.65 9.42
C PRO A 238 1.02 -10.27 10.03
N TRP A 239 1.71 -10.24 11.17
CA TRP A 239 2.34 -9.01 11.68
C TRP A 239 3.75 -8.88 11.14
N TYR A 240 4.04 -7.71 10.57
CA TYR A 240 5.39 -7.25 10.28
C TYR A 240 5.81 -6.27 11.37
N VAL A 241 6.91 -6.55 12.07
CA VAL A 241 7.43 -5.74 13.17
C VAL A 241 8.66 -4.99 12.68
N LEU A 242 8.56 -3.66 12.64
CA LEU A 242 9.51 -2.79 11.97
C LEU A 242 10.34 -2.02 13.00
N PRO A 243 11.66 -2.20 13.05
CA PRO A 243 12.57 -1.23 13.64
C PRO A 243 12.28 0.17 13.11
N ALA A 244 11.87 1.08 13.99
CA ALA A 244 11.32 2.37 13.59
C ALA A 244 12.10 3.58 14.13
N ASP A 245 13.27 3.38 14.77
CA ASP A 245 14.12 4.50 15.15
C ASP A 245 14.59 5.27 13.91
N HIS A 246 14.90 4.51 12.87
CA HIS A 246 15.16 5.04 11.55
C HIS A 246 13.88 5.16 10.72
N LYS A 247 13.27 6.36 10.74
CA LYS A 247 12.08 6.70 9.93
C LYS A 247 12.21 6.30 8.44
N TRP A 248 13.43 6.34 7.88
CA TRP A 248 13.67 5.99 6.48
C TRP A 248 13.52 4.48 6.22
N TYR A 249 13.89 3.65 7.19
CA TYR A 249 13.85 2.20 7.06
C TYR A 249 12.41 1.68 7.15
N ALA A 250 11.65 2.12 8.16
CA ALA A 250 10.24 1.79 8.27
C ALA A 250 9.44 2.14 6.99
N ARG A 251 9.71 3.31 6.39
CA ARG A 251 9.07 3.71 5.12
C ARG A 251 9.46 2.81 3.97
N LEU A 252 10.73 2.44 3.88
CA LEU A 252 11.23 1.52 2.86
C LEU A 252 10.55 0.16 2.98
N ALA A 253 10.55 -0.43 4.17
CA ALA A 253 9.97 -1.74 4.43
C ALA A 253 8.48 -1.79 4.11
N VAL A 254 7.67 -0.81 4.57
CA VAL A 254 6.24 -0.74 4.21
C VAL A 254 6.04 -0.61 2.70
N THR A 255 6.83 0.25 2.04
CA THR A 255 6.74 0.43 0.58
C THR A 255 7.03 -0.88 -0.15
N GLU A 256 8.11 -1.57 0.22
CA GLU A 256 8.50 -2.81 -0.45
C GLU A 256 7.49 -3.94 -0.20
N ILE A 257 7.04 -4.14 1.05
CA ILE A 257 6.04 -5.16 1.40
C ILE A 257 4.74 -4.92 0.62
N LEU A 258 4.24 -3.69 0.60
CA LEU A 258 3.03 -3.34 -0.14
C LEU A 258 3.21 -3.54 -1.66
N THR A 259 4.36 -3.12 -2.20
CA THR A 259 4.62 -3.26 -3.64
C THR A 259 4.67 -4.73 -4.05
N ARG A 260 5.37 -5.58 -3.29
CA ARG A 260 5.44 -7.03 -3.55
C ARG A 260 4.06 -7.67 -3.47
N THR A 261 3.30 -7.32 -2.43
CA THR A 261 1.92 -7.81 -2.26
C THR A 261 1.03 -7.46 -3.46
N LEU A 262 1.00 -6.20 -3.87
CA LEU A 262 0.21 -5.77 -5.03
C LEU A 262 0.69 -6.39 -6.35
N SER A 263 2.00 -6.62 -6.49
CA SER A 263 2.56 -7.29 -7.67
C SER A 263 2.08 -8.74 -7.76
N GLU A 264 2.01 -9.45 -6.64
CA GLU A 264 1.55 -10.84 -6.55
C GLU A 264 0.04 -11.00 -6.72
N MET A 265 -0.74 -9.94 -6.54
CA MET A 265 -2.18 -9.95 -6.83
C MET A 265 -2.49 -10.12 -8.32
N LYS A 266 -1.48 -10.04 -9.22
CA LYS A 266 -1.64 -10.21 -10.67
C LYS A 266 -2.71 -9.27 -11.24
N LEU A 267 -2.67 -8.01 -10.79
CA LEU A 267 -3.62 -6.97 -11.19
C LEU A 267 -3.43 -6.61 -12.67
N ALA A 268 -4.55 -6.42 -13.37
CA ALA A 268 -4.60 -6.03 -14.77
C ALA A 268 -5.66 -4.94 -14.98
N PHE A 269 -5.48 -4.11 -16.00
CA PHE A 269 -6.57 -3.24 -16.43
C PHE A 269 -7.74 -4.07 -16.98
N PRO A 270 -8.99 -3.72 -16.65
CA PRO A 270 -10.15 -4.41 -17.17
C PRO A 270 -10.25 -4.22 -18.68
N LYS A 271 -10.82 -5.22 -19.36
CA LYS A 271 -11.16 -5.10 -20.79
C LYS A 271 -12.39 -4.21 -20.93
N ALA A 272 -12.47 -3.47 -22.03
CA ALA A 272 -13.68 -2.74 -22.37
C ALA A 272 -14.86 -3.72 -22.55
N GLU A 273 -16.01 -3.41 -21.95
CA GLU A 273 -17.26 -4.15 -22.12
C GLU A 273 -17.99 -3.78 -23.43
N TRP A 274 -17.43 -2.81 -24.16
CA TRP A 274 -17.94 -2.27 -25.42
C TRP A 274 -16.91 -2.43 -26.52
N ASP A 275 -17.38 -2.46 -27.77
CA ASP A 275 -16.50 -2.57 -28.93
C ASP A 275 -15.76 -1.24 -29.15
N VAL A 276 -14.45 -1.27 -28.90
CA VAL A 276 -13.55 -0.11 -29.04
C VAL A 276 -13.52 0.40 -30.48
N THR A 277 -13.60 -0.49 -31.46
CA THR A 277 -13.63 -0.13 -32.88
C THR A 277 -14.91 0.64 -33.20
N GLU A 278 -16.05 0.16 -32.74
CA GLU A 278 -17.33 0.84 -32.98
C GLU A 278 -17.42 2.18 -32.25
N GLN A 279 -17.01 2.24 -30.97
CA GLN A 279 -16.99 3.50 -30.23
C GLN A 279 -16.04 4.53 -30.86
N ARG A 280 -14.90 4.10 -31.41
CA ARG A 280 -14.00 4.99 -32.15
C ARG A 280 -14.66 5.55 -33.42
N ARG A 281 -15.43 4.74 -34.14
CA ARG A 281 -16.20 5.17 -35.31
C ARG A 281 -17.25 6.22 -34.93
N MET A 282 -18.06 5.95 -33.93
CA MET A 282 -19.09 6.88 -33.43
C MET A 282 -18.49 8.20 -32.93
N LEU A 283 -17.37 8.14 -32.18
CA LEU A 283 -16.70 9.36 -31.72
C LEU A 283 -16.15 10.16 -32.91
N ALA A 284 -15.54 9.48 -33.88
CA ALA A 284 -15.00 10.13 -35.07
C ALA A 284 -16.08 10.92 -35.81
N GLU A 285 -17.32 10.43 -35.92
CA GLU A 285 -18.45 11.14 -36.55
C GLU A 285 -18.73 12.51 -35.91
N THR A 286 -18.49 12.66 -34.60
CA THR A 286 -18.69 13.91 -33.86
C THR A 286 -17.50 14.89 -33.94
N MET A 287 -16.37 14.46 -34.50
CA MET A 287 -15.15 15.26 -34.61
C MET A 287 -15.07 15.97 -35.97
N SER A 288 -14.45 17.16 -36.01
CA SER A 288 -14.04 17.76 -37.28
C SER A 288 -12.89 16.96 -37.92
N THR A 289 -12.74 17.07 -39.23
CA THR A 289 -11.66 16.45 -40.01
C THR A 289 -10.28 16.84 -39.46
N GLU A 290 -10.08 18.12 -39.14
CA GLU A 290 -8.85 18.63 -38.52
C GLU A 290 -8.57 17.99 -37.15
N THR A 291 -9.59 17.87 -36.29
CA THR A 291 -9.42 17.26 -34.95
C THR A 291 -9.12 15.76 -35.05
N LEU A 292 -9.75 15.06 -36.00
CA LEU A 292 -9.50 13.64 -36.24
C LEU A 292 -8.08 13.41 -36.78
N ALA A 293 -7.63 14.26 -37.70
CA ALA A 293 -6.25 14.24 -38.23
C ALA A 293 -5.22 14.46 -37.11
N LYS A 294 -5.42 15.49 -36.28
CA LYS A 294 -4.58 15.73 -35.09
C LYS A 294 -4.56 14.53 -34.15
N SER A 295 -5.72 13.92 -33.89
CA SER A 295 -5.80 12.73 -33.05
C SER A 295 -4.99 11.56 -33.63
N LEU A 296 -5.01 11.37 -34.96
CA LEU A 296 -4.21 10.35 -35.64
C LEU A 296 -2.71 10.63 -35.49
N GLU A 297 -2.28 11.88 -35.74
CA GLU A 297 -0.87 12.30 -35.63
C GLU A 297 -0.31 12.03 -34.22
N GLU A 298 -1.06 12.40 -33.18
CA GLU A 298 -0.62 12.25 -31.79
C GLU A 298 -0.74 10.80 -31.25
N THR A 299 -1.45 9.91 -31.95
CA THR A 299 -1.79 8.57 -31.41
C THR A 299 -0.56 7.75 -31.09
N ARG A 300 0.42 7.69 -32.00
CA ARG A 300 1.59 6.85 -31.82
C ARG A 300 2.40 7.29 -30.61
N ASP A 301 2.73 8.58 -30.55
CA ASP A 301 3.55 9.14 -29.48
C ASP A 301 2.87 8.98 -28.11
N ASN A 302 1.56 9.27 -28.03
CA ASN A 302 0.81 9.14 -26.79
C ASN A 302 0.76 7.68 -26.28
N VAL A 303 0.47 6.73 -27.18
CA VAL A 303 0.35 5.31 -26.80
C VAL A 303 1.72 4.69 -26.53
N GLU A 304 2.74 4.97 -27.33
CA GLU A 304 4.09 4.44 -27.11
C GLU A 304 4.71 4.99 -25.83
N SER A 305 4.45 6.25 -25.48
CA SER A 305 4.87 6.84 -24.19
C SER A 305 4.23 6.10 -23.01
N ALA A 306 2.91 5.90 -23.03
CA ALA A 306 2.20 5.18 -21.98
C ALA A 306 2.62 3.70 -21.88
N MET A 307 2.85 3.04 -23.03
CA MET A 307 3.37 1.67 -23.08
C MET A 307 4.77 1.58 -22.47
N ALA A 308 5.66 2.54 -22.75
CA ALA A 308 7.02 2.55 -22.23
C ALA A 308 7.04 2.63 -20.70
N GLU A 309 6.22 3.50 -20.12
CA GLU A 309 6.04 3.61 -18.67
C GLU A 309 5.58 2.28 -18.06
N SER A 310 4.55 1.64 -18.64
CA SER A 310 4.04 0.36 -18.12
C SER A 310 5.01 -0.82 -18.33
N ILE A 311 5.82 -0.81 -19.39
CA ILE A 311 6.87 -1.81 -19.61
C ILE A 311 7.98 -1.66 -18.56
N GLU A 312 8.37 -0.44 -18.22
CA GLU A 312 9.37 -0.19 -17.16
C GLU A 312 8.88 -0.75 -15.82
N VAL A 313 7.62 -0.47 -15.47
CA VAL A 313 6.95 -1.04 -14.30
C VAL A 313 7.00 -2.59 -14.30
N ARG A 314 6.67 -3.23 -15.43
CA ARG A 314 6.73 -4.70 -15.55
C ARG A 314 8.14 -5.25 -15.45
N HIS A 315 9.14 -4.55 -15.99
CA HIS A 315 10.54 -4.91 -15.84
C HIS A 315 11.00 -4.79 -14.38
N GLU A 316 10.50 -3.83 -13.62
CA GLU A 316 10.77 -3.74 -12.19
C GLU A 316 10.17 -4.90 -11.40
N VAL A 317 8.92 -5.28 -11.69
CA VAL A 317 8.30 -6.49 -11.10
C VAL A 317 9.11 -7.73 -11.46
N ALA A 318 9.54 -7.86 -12.70
CA ALA A 318 10.37 -8.97 -13.18
C ALA A 318 11.73 -9.06 -12.47
N ALA A 319 12.24 -7.94 -11.96
CA ALA A 319 13.51 -7.86 -11.25
C ALA A 319 13.37 -8.07 -9.73
N MET A 320 12.14 -8.22 -9.21
CA MET A 320 11.92 -8.50 -7.79
C MET A 320 12.31 -9.95 -7.44
N PRO A 321 12.99 -10.19 -6.32
CA PRO A 321 13.27 -11.53 -5.81
C PRO A 321 11.99 -12.33 -5.63
N GLY A 322 12.01 -13.61 -6.00
CA GLY A 322 10.84 -14.52 -5.95
C GLY A 322 9.98 -14.51 -7.22
N VAL A 323 10.18 -13.53 -8.12
CA VAL A 323 9.59 -13.53 -9.47
C VAL A 323 10.58 -14.18 -10.44
N ASP A 324 10.18 -15.21 -11.18
CA ASP A 324 11.04 -15.79 -12.22
C ASP A 324 11.34 -14.73 -13.31
N PRO A 325 12.60 -14.27 -13.45
CA PRO A 325 12.94 -13.21 -14.38
C PRO A 325 12.66 -13.60 -15.82
N GLN A 326 12.77 -14.89 -16.17
CA GLN A 326 12.49 -15.36 -17.54
C GLN A 326 11.00 -15.30 -17.85
N THR A 327 10.16 -15.78 -16.95
CA THR A 327 8.70 -15.69 -17.09
C THR A 327 8.24 -14.24 -17.17
N ALA A 328 8.72 -13.37 -16.28
CA ALA A 328 8.30 -11.98 -16.26
C ALA A 328 8.81 -11.20 -17.49
N GLN A 329 10.03 -11.47 -17.96
CA GLN A 329 10.53 -10.90 -19.21
C GLN A 329 9.74 -11.39 -20.43
N ARG A 330 9.35 -12.68 -20.48
CA ARG A 330 8.47 -13.23 -21.53
C ARG A 330 7.09 -12.55 -21.51
N MET A 331 6.50 -12.36 -20.34
CA MET A 331 5.21 -11.65 -20.20
C MET A 331 5.29 -10.20 -20.65
N ALA A 332 6.38 -9.49 -20.31
CA ALA A 332 6.61 -8.12 -20.77
C ALA A 332 6.73 -8.05 -22.30
N ILE A 333 7.50 -8.95 -22.92
CA ILE A 333 7.62 -9.05 -24.38
C ILE A 333 6.27 -9.36 -25.03
N ALA A 334 5.55 -10.36 -24.54
CA ALA A 334 4.24 -10.75 -25.06
C ALA A 334 3.24 -9.60 -24.99
N SER A 335 3.24 -8.85 -23.89
CA SER A 335 2.34 -7.70 -23.71
C SER A 335 2.73 -6.53 -24.61
N LYS A 336 4.03 -6.26 -24.78
CA LYS A 336 4.49 -5.26 -25.73
C LYS A 336 4.03 -5.59 -27.15
N ALA A 337 4.17 -6.83 -27.58
CA ALA A 337 3.73 -7.27 -28.90
C ALA A 337 2.21 -7.11 -29.09
N ALA A 338 1.42 -7.49 -28.08
CA ALA A 338 -0.04 -7.32 -28.11
C ALA A 338 -0.44 -5.84 -28.21
N TRP A 339 0.16 -4.97 -27.39
CA TRP A 339 -0.13 -3.53 -27.41
C TRP A 339 0.33 -2.85 -28.69
N THR A 340 1.46 -3.25 -29.28
CA THR A 340 1.88 -2.72 -30.59
C THR A 340 0.86 -3.10 -31.67
N ALA A 341 0.33 -4.33 -31.66
CA ALA A 341 -0.70 -4.74 -32.59
C ALA A 341 -2.02 -3.95 -32.40
N GLU A 342 -2.42 -3.69 -31.16
CA GLU A 342 -3.58 -2.85 -30.84
C GLU A 342 -3.38 -1.39 -31.30
N LEU A 343 -2.19 -0.83 -31.13
CA LEU A 343 -1.83 0.50 -31.61
C LEU A 343 -1.88 0.59 -33.14
N ASP A 344 -1.28 -0.37 -33.84
CA ASP A 344 -1.27 -0.39 -35.29
C ASP A 344 -2.70 -0.54 -35.85
N SER A 345 -3.54 -1.36 -35.21
CA SER A 345 -4.97 -1.46 -35.51
C SER A 345 -5.69 -0.12 -35.28
N ALA A 346 -5.38 0.57 -34.18
CA ALA A 346 -5.98 1.87 -33.88
C ALA A 346 -5.62 2.96 -34.89
N ILE A 347 -4.35 3.02 -35.28
CA ILE A 347 -3.86 3.94 -36.30
C ILE A 347 -4.49 3.62 -37.66
N ALA A 348 -4.56 2.35 -38.04
CA ALA A 348 -5.19 1.93 -39.30
C ALA A 348 -6.66 2.34 -39.35
N GLN A 349 -7.41 2.13 -38.27
CA GLN A 349 -8.81 2.54 -38.21
C GLN A 349 -8.95 4.07 -38.30
N LYS A 350 -8.15 4.85 -37.56
CA LYS A 350 -8.22 6.32 -37.64
C LYS A 350 -7.90 6.83 -39.04
N ARG A 351 -6.92 6.24 -39.74
CA ARG A 351 -6.60 6.56 -41.14
C ARG A 351 -7.78 6.28 -42.06
N GLN A 352 -8.43 5.14 -41.93
CA GLN A 352 -9.61 4.82 -42.73
C GLN A 352 -10.74 5.83 -42.49
N LEU A 353 -11.06 6.10 -41.21
CA LEU A 353 -12.10 7.06 -40.83
C LEU A 353 -11.83 8.47 -41.36
N LEU A 354 -10.56 8.87 -41.44
CA LEU A 354 -10.15 10.15 -42.00
C LEU A 354 -10.23 10.16 -43.53
N ALA A 355 -9.81 9.08 -44.19
CA ALA A 355 -9.90 8.93 -45.64
C ALA A 355 -11.35 8.92 -46.16
N ASP A 356 -12.30 8.45 -45.34
CA ASP A 356 -13.72 8.45 -45.66
C ASP A 356 -14.37 9.84 -45.54
N ARG A 357 -13.64 10.87 -45.09
CA ARG A 357 -14.14 12.25 -44.98
C ARG A 357 -14.18 12.94 -46.35
N PRO A 358 -15.33 13.48 -46.79
CA PRO A 358 -15.44 14.15 -48.09
C PRO A 358 -14.53 15.38 -48.26
N ASP A 359 -14.18 16.02 -47.15
CA ASP A 359 -13.38 17.24 -47.07
C ASP A 359 -11.90 16.97 -46.76
N TYR A 360 -11.47 15.71 -46.65
CA TYR A 360 -10.07 15.36 -46.42
C TYR A 360 -9.32 15.24 -47.75
N THR A 361 -8.27 16.06 -47.93
CA THR A 361 -7.53 16.17 -49.20
C THR A 361 -6.20 15.39 -49.23
N GLY A 362 -5.94 14.54 -48.25
CA GLY A 362 -4.73 13.70 -48.19
C GLY A 362 -3.62 14.29 -47.33
#